data_AF-A0A933LJA3-F1
#
_entry.id   AF-A0A933LJA3-F1
#
_cell.length_a   1.000
_cell.length_b   1.000
_cell.length_c   1.000
_cell.angle_alpha   90.00
_cell.angle_beta   90.00
_cell.angle_gamma   90.00
#
_symmetry.space_group_name_H-M   'P 1'
#
loop_
_entity.id
_entity.type
_entity.pdbx_description
1 polymer ?
#
loop_
_entity_poly.entity_id
_entity_poly.type
_entity_poly.pdbx_seq_one_letter_code
_entity_poly.pdbx_strand_id
1 'polypeptide(L)'
;MVVTRLWYATALLQAGRPADALLALDEADRDAEDAMPAESATRIELRLARADALLAVDRAAEALTIYADVWQRSAEQTEPWWHAFTGSLQCHARLDADPSQIAQSIRQQRFLAPDLGGGRWKHAIGLLEQDLSRQTTTAPSR
;
A
#
# COMPACT_ATOMS: atom_id res chain seq x y z
N MET A 1 -7.31 21.97 8.09
CA MET A 1 -7.67 20.81 8.95
C MET A 1 -7.18 19.52 8.28
N VAL A 2 -5.86 19.37 8.08
CA VAL A 2 -5.34 18.24 7.26
C VAL A 2 -5.50 16.90 7.96
N VAL A 3 -5.13 16.82 9.24
CA VAL A 3 -5.22 15.59 10.02
C VAL A 3 -6.67 15.10 10.11
N THR A 4 -7.64 15.97 10.44
CA THR A 4 -9.05 15.55 10.50
C THR A 4 -9.55 14.96 9.18
N ARG A 5 -9.12 15.52 8.04
CA ARG A 5 -9.50 15.01 6.71
C ARG A 5 -8.83 13.66 6.40
N LEU A 6 -7.56 13.50 6.76
CA LEU A 6 -6.87 12.21 6.65
C LEU A 6 -7.61 11.12 7.42
N TRP A 7 -7.99 11.38 8.69
CA TRP A 7 -8.74 10.42 9.50
C TRP A 7 -10.11 10.10 8.90
N TYR A 8 -10.79 11.11 8.36
CA TYR A 8 -12.06 10.92 7.65
C TYR A 8 -11.89 10.05 6.40
N ALA A 9 -10.89 10.31 5.57
CA ALA A 9 -10.58 9.50 4.40
C ALA A 9 -10.25 8.04 4.78
N THR A 10 -9.44 7.83 5.80
CA THR A 10 -9.13 6.48 6.32
C THR A 10 -10.40 5.77 6.80
N ALA A 11 -11.30 6.47 7.50
CA ALA A 11 -12.57 5.89 7.92
C ALA A 11 -13.45 5.50 6.71
N LEU A 12 -13.48 6.32 5.66
CA LEU A 12 -14.17 5.99 4.41
C LEU A 12 -13.59 4.74 3.73
N LEU A 13 -12.27 4.57 3.73
CA LEU A 13 -11.63 3.36 3.22
C LEU A 13 -12.06 2.12 4.01
N GLN A 14 -12.02 2.19 5.34
CA GLN A 14 -12.45 1.08 6.20
C GLN A 14 -13.94 0.76 6.04
N ALA A 15 -14.76 1.76 5.68
CA ALA A 15 -16.18 1.59 5.38
C ALA A 15 -16.45 1.07 3.95
N GLY A 16 -15.42 0.76 3.16
CA GLY A 16 -15.58 0.28 1.78
C GLY A 16 -16.03 1.37 0.81
N ARG A 17 -15.74 2.64 1.09
CA ARG A 17 -16.07 3.80 0.25
C ARG A 17 -14.80 4.47 -0.32
N PRO A 18 -13.99 3.75 -1.12
CA PRO A 18 -12.67 4.25 -1.55
C PRO A 18 -12.76 5.44 -2.52
N ALA A 19 -13.83 5.54 -3.32
CA ALA A 19 -14.03 6.71 -4.20
C ALA A 19 -14.26 7.99 -3.40
N ASP A 20 -15.05 7.93 -2.32
CA ASP A 20 -15.27 9.08 -1.44
C ASP A 20 -14.00 9.42 -0.64
N ALA A 21 -13.21 8.40 -0.28
CA ALA A 21 -11.93 8.60 0.37
C ALA A 21 -10.96 9.38 -0.54
N LEU A 22 -10.92 9.10 -1.85
CA LEU A 22 -10.10 9.86 -2.80
C LEU A 22 -10.50 11.34 -2.83
N LEU A 23 -11.79 11.66 -2.83
CA LEU A 23 -12.27 13.04 -2.77
C LEU A 23 -11.81 13.76 -1.49
N ALA A 24 -11.92 13.08 -0.34
CA ALA A 24 -11.45 13.62 0.94
C ALA A 24 -9.93 13.82 0.97
N LEU A 25 -9.17 12.95 0.31
CA LEU A 25 -7.71 13.06 0.19
C LEU A 25 -7.29 14.17 -0.77
N ASP A 26 -8.01 14.39 -1.87
CA ASP A 26 -7.78 15.53 -2.76
C ASP A 26 -8.00 16.87 -2.04
N GLU A 27 -8.98 16.93 -1.13
CA GLU A 27 -9.17 18.09 -0.24
C GLU A 27 -8.04 18.21 0.79
N ALA A 28 -7.61 17.11 1.40
CA ALA A 28 -6.54 17.11 2.39
C ALA A 28 -5.18 17.51 1.78
N ASP A 29 -4.87 17.06 0.56
CA ASP A 29 -3.64 17.40 -0.14
C ASP A 29 -3.57 18.89 -0.48
N ARG A 30 -4.67 19.48 -0.96
CA ARG A 30 -4.77 20.94 -1.18
C ARG A 30 -4.56 21.72 0.12
N ASP A 31 -5.20 21.30 1.20
CA ASP A 31 -5.00 21.93 2.52
C ASP A 31 -3.54 21.77 3.02
N ALA A 32 -2.82 20.74 2.58
CA ALA A 32 -1.46 20.43 3.04
C ALA A 32 -0.35 21.09 2.20
N GLU A 33 -0.63 21.50 0.95
CA GLU A 33 0.31 22.22 0.07
C GLU A 33 0.86 23.48 0.70
N ASP A 34 -0.01 24.30 1.28
CA ASP A 34 0.40 25.56 1.89
C ASP A 34 0.77 25.43 3.37
N ALA A 35 0.44 24.29 4.00
CA ALA A 35 0.48 24.16 5.45
C ALA A 35 1.67 23.34 5.98
N MET A 36 2.27 22.45 5.18
CA MET A 36 3.33 21.56 5.68
C MET A 36 4.33 21.09 4.62
N PRO A 37 5.60 20.84 5.02
CA PRO A 37 6.62 20.29 4.13
C PRO A 37 6.22 18.93 3.55
N ALA A 38 6.58 18.69 2.30
CA ALA A 38 6.27 17.46 1.56
C ALA A 38 6.80 16.18 2.23
N GLU A 39 7.85 16.27 3.04
CA GLU A 39 8.46 15.12 3.74
C GLU A 39 7.96 14.94 5.18
N SER A 40 7.01 15.75 5.62
CA SER A 40 6.38 15.54 6.93
C SER A 40 5.68 14.18 7.00
N ALA A 41 5.64 13.58 8.19
CA ALA A 41 4.99 12.29 8.41
C ALA A 41 3.52 12.30 7.92
N THR A 42 2.77 13.37 8.18
CA THR A 42 1.39 13.52 7.71
C THR A 42 1.27 13.53 6.19
N ARG A 43 2.23 14.13 5.45
CA ARG A 43 2.24 14.06 3.99
C ARG A 43 2.53 12.65 3.49
N ILE A 44 3.43 11.92 4.14
CA ILE A 44 3.70 10.52 3.80
C ILE A 44 2.44 9.67 4.03
N GLU A 45 1.77 9.84 5.17
CA GLU A 45 0.50 9.16 5.48
C GLU A 45 -0.61 9.48 4.46
N LEU A 46 -0.75 10.75 4.05
CA LEU A 46 -1.69 11.14 2.98
C LEU A 46 -1.43 10.40 1.68
N ARG A 47 -0.15 10.30 1.28
CA ARG A 47 0.24 9.60 0.05
C ARG A 47 -0.05 8.11 0.13
N LEU A 48 0.25 7.47 1.27
CA LEU A 48 -0.06 6.06 1.50
C LEU A 48 -1.57 5.81 1.52
N ALA A 49 -2.36 6.67 2.17
CA ALA A 49 -3.82 6.57 2.16
C ALA A 49 -4.40 6.75 0.74
N ARG A 50 -3.81 7.63 -0.08
CA ARG A 50 -4.18 7.79 -1.50
C ARG A 50 -3.85 6.53 -2.29
N ALA A 51 -2.68 5.93 -2.09
CA ALA A 51 -2.30 4.68 -2.73
C ALA A 51 -3.26 3.53 -2.36
N ASP A 52 -3.61 3.40 -1.08
CA ASP A 52 -4.60 2.42 -0.60
C ASP A 52 -5.96 2.62 -1.28
N ALA A 53 -6.42 3.87 -1.39
CA ALA A 53 -7.67 4.22 -2.02
C ALA A 53 -7.68 3.91 -3.53
N LEU A 54 -6.60 4.25 -4.24
CA LEU A 54 -6.40 3.91 -5.65
C LEU A 54 -6.41 2.40 -5.87
N LEU A 55 -5.71 1.67 -5.02
CA LEU A 55 -5.66 0.22 -5.09
C LEU A 55 -7.04 -0.43 -4.86
N ALA A 56 -7.84 0.15 -3.96
CA ALA A 56 -9.20 -0.30 -3.68
C ALA A 56 -10.20 -0.03 -4.82
N VAL A 57 -9.94 0.95 -5.69
CA VAL A 57 -10.72 1.20 -6.92
C VAL A 57 -10.08 0.61 -8.18
N ASP A 58 -9.24 -0.41 -8.02
CA ASP A 58 -8.59 -1.15 -9.10
C ASP A 58 -7.63 -0.32 -9.99
N ARG A 59 -7.12 0.80 -9.45
CA ARG A 59 -6.11 1.66 -10.11
C ARG A 59 -4.70 1.26 -9.65
N ALA A 60 -4.37 -0.02 -9.78
CA ALA A 60 -3.15 -0.61 -9.23
C ALA A 60 -1.85 0.01 -9.78
N ALA A 61 -1.80 0.38 -11.06
CA ALA A 61 -0.62 1.00 -11.67
C ALA A 61 -0.31 2.39 -11.06
N GLU A 62 -1.35 3.17 -10.74
CA GLU A 62 -1.19 4.48 -10.12
C GLU A 62 -0.81 4.35 -8.65
N ALA A 63 -1.45 3.42 -7.93
CA ALA A 63 -1.08 3.09 -6.56
C ALA A 63 0.39 2.64 -6.45
N LEU A 64 0.84 1.77 -7.37
CA LEU A 64 2.23 1.28 -7.42
C LEU A 64 3.23 2.42 -7.54
N THR A 65 2.93 3.43 -8.37
CA THR A 65 3.82 4.59 -8.54
C THR A 65 4.02 5.32 -7.21
N ILE A 66 2.95 5.48 -6.42
CA ILE A 66 3.02 6.14 -5.12
C ILE A 66 3.76 5.27 -4.10
N TYR A 67 3.43 3.98 -4.01
CA TYR A 67 4.12 3.09 -3.09
C TYR A 67 5.61 2.97 -3.42
N ALA A 68 6.00 2.87 -4.69
CA ALA A 68 7.40 2.81 -5.09
C ALA A 68 8.17 4.05 -4.64
N ASP A 69 7.59 5.25 -4.80
CA ASP A 69 8.23 6.49 -4.32
C ASP A 69 8.34 6.53 -2.79
N VAL A 70 7.27 6.19 -2.05
CA VAL A 70 7.32 6.15 -0.58
C VAL A 70 8.34 5.11 -0.10
N TRP A 71 8.40 3.95 -0.76
CA TRP A 71 9.33 2.88 -0.41
C TRP A 71 10.79 3.30 -0.59
N GLN A 72 11.11 3.99 -1.68
CA GLN A 72 12.47 4.48 -1.97
C GLN A 72 12.92 5.60 -1.04
N ARG A 73 11.98 6.43 -0.56
CA ARG A 73 12.29 7.63 0.24
C ARG A 73 12.19 7.41 1.75
N SER A 74 11.50 6.35 2.18
CA SER A 74 11.36 6.02 3.60
C SER A 74 12.57 5.27 4.11
N ALA A 75 12.97 5.53 5.36
CA ALA A 75 13.99 4.73 6.02
C ALA A 75 13.55 3.27 6.10
N GLU A 76 14.48 2.35 5.85
CA GLU A 76 14.21 0.92 5.83
C GLU A 76 13.58 0.44 7.14
N GLN A 77 12.66 -0.51 7.03
CA GLN A 77 11.97 -1.17 8.15
C GLN A 77 11.11 -0.24 9.03
N THR A 78 10.87 1.01 8.63
CA THR A 78 9.88 1.89 9.27
C THR A 78 8.45 1.54 8.86
N GLU A 79 7.45 2.10 9.55
CA GLU A 79 6.05 1.85 9.23
C GLU A 79 5.67 2.25 7.79
N PRO A 80 6.05 3.44 7.27
CA PRO A 80 5.77 3.82 5.89
C PRO A 80 6.44 2.91 4.87
N TRP A 81 7.64 2.40 5.21
CA TRP A 81 8.38 1.49 4.36
C TRP A 81 7.66 0.14 4.23
N TRP A 82 7.17 -0.43 5.34
CA TRP A 82 6.42 -1.69 5.32
C TRP A 82 5.04 -1.55 4.66
N HIS A 83 4.37 -0.41 4.85
CA HIS A 83 3.13 -0.10 4.15
C HIS A 83 3.37 -0.08 2.65
N ALA A 84 4.37 0.67 2.21
CA ALA A 84 4.71 0.80 0.80
C ALA A 84 5.17 -0.51 0.15
N PHE A 85 5.99 -1.29 0.86
CA PHE A 85 6.39 -2.62 0.40
C PHE A 85 5.17 -3.53 0.20
N THR A 86 4.30 -3.64 1.21
CA THR A 86 3.11 -4.49 1.16
C THR A 86 2.16 -4.05 0.05
N GLY A 87 1.90 -2.75 -0.06
CA GLY A 87 1.07 -2.17 -1.11
C GLY A 87 1.63 -2.42 -2.51
N SER A 88 2.95 -2.32 -2.69
CA SER A 88 3.63 -2.62 -3.96
C SER A 88 3.42 -4.07 -4.38
N LEU A 89 3.56 -5.03 -3.46
CA LEU A 89 3.31 -6.45 -3.75
C LEU A 89 1.85 -6.69 -4.18
N GLN A 90 0.89 -6.05 -3.51
CA GLN A 90 -0.53 -6.15 -3.86
C GLN A 90 -0.81 -5.53 -5.24
N CYS A 91 -0.14 -4.44 -5.59
CA CYS A 91 -0.25 -3.85 -6.92
C CYS A 91 0.30 -4.80 -7.99
N HIS A 92 1.49 -5.38 -7.76
CA HIS A 92 2.07 -6.36 -8.69
C HIS A 92 1.16 -7.57 -8.89
N ALA A 93 0.52 -8.08 -7.83
CA ALA A 93 -0.44 -9.16 -7.93
C ALA A 93 -1.68 -8.80 -8.77
N ARG A 94 -2.18 -7.56 -8.68
CA ARG A 94 -3.29 -7.06 -9.52
C ARG A 94 -2.89 -6.78 -10.97
N LEU A 95 -1.62 -6.48 -11.22
CA LEU A 95 -1.08 -6.22 -12.55
C LEU A 95 -0.59 -7.51 -13.23
N ASP A 96 -1.04 -8.67 -12.77
CA ASP A 96 -0.67 -10.00 -13.30
C ASP A 96 0.85 -10.25 -13.38
N ALA A 97 1.62 -9.68 -12.44
CA ALA A 97 3.03 -10.02 -12.32
C ALA A 97 3.19 -11.49 -11.90
N ASP A 98 4.33 -12.09 -12.28
CA ASP A 98 4.63 -13.48 -11.99
C ASP A 98 4.54 -13.78 -10.47
N PRO A 99 3.60 -14.64 -10.03
CA PRO A 99 3.42 -14.98 -8.62
C PRO A 99 4.70 -15.51 -7.95
N SER A 100 5.56 -16.18 -8.71
CA SER A 100 6.82 -16.72 -8.19
C SER A 100 7.83 -15.63 -7.85
N GLN A 101 7.82 -14.51 -8.60
CA GLN A 101 8.66 -13.35 -8.32
C GLN A 101 8.17 -12.62 -7.06
N ILE A 102 6.86 -12.42 -6.92
CA ILE A 102 6.26 -11.82 -5.72
C ILE A 102 6.59 -12.67 -4.48
N ALA A 103 6.39 -13.99 -4.57
CA ALA A 103 6.75 -14.91 -3.50
C ALA A 103 8.24 -14.88 -3.17
N GLN A 104 9.11 -14.76 -4.18
CA GLN A 104 10.55 -14.63 -3.97
C GLN A 104 10.90 -13.35 -3.20
N SER A 105 10.31 -12.21 -3.55
CA SER A 105 10.51 -10.95 -2.82
C SER A 105 10.07 -11.06 -1.37
N ILE A 106 8.94 -11.73 -1.10
CA ILE A 106 8.46 -11.97 0.27
C ILE A 106 9.46 -12.84 1.06
N ARG A 107 9.98 -13.93 0.45
CA ARG A 107 10.98 -14.80 1.09
C ARG A 107 12.27 -14.04 1.43
N GLN A 108 12.74 -13.19 0.52
CA GLN A 108 13.92 -12.37 0.74
C GLN A 108 13.72 -11.42 1.93
N GLN A 109 12.59 -10.72 1.98
CA GLN A 109 12.33 -9.81 3.11
C GLN A 109 12.12 -10.55 4.44
N ARG A 110 11.47 -11.72 4.42
CA ARG A 110 11.32 -12.56 5.61
C ARG A 110 12.65 -13.06 6.17
N PHE A 111 13.64 -13.28 5.32
CA PHE A 111 14.98 -13.65 5.76
C PHE A 111 15.67 -12.49 6.50
N LEU A 112 15.49 -11.25 6.02
CA LEU A 112 16.09 -10.06 6.62
C LEU A 112 15.33 -9.59 7.88
N ALA A 113 14.00 -9.66 7.86
CA ALA A 113 13.11 -9.25 8.93
C ALA A 113 12.01 -10.31 9.16
N PRO A 114 12.22 -11.29 10.07
CA PRO A 114 11.30 -12.42 10.26
C PRO A 114 9.88 -12.04 10.70
N ASP A 115 9.71 -10.88 11.32
CA ASP A 115 8.41 -10.35 11.75
C ASP A 115 7.69 -9.55 10.65
N LEU A 116 8.35 -9.28 9.52
CA LEU A 116 7.84 -8.52 8.38
C LEU A 116 7.23 -7.16 8.79
N GLY A 117 7.83 -6.47 9.77
CA GLY A 117 7.33 -5.19 10.25
C GLY A 117 6.19 -5.27 11.27
N GLY A 118 5.96 -6.47 11.85
CA GLY A 118 5.01 -6.69 12.93
C GLY A 118 3.66 -7.25 12.47
N GLY A 119 2.71 -7.33 13.42
CA GLY A 119 1.48 -8.11 13.25
C GLY A 119 0.60 -7.72 12.06
N ARG A 120 0.41 -6.41 11.82
CA ARG A 120 -0.41 -5.89 10.71
C ARG A 120 0.13 -6.34 9.36
N TRP A 121 1.41 -6.07 9.10
CA TRP A 121 2.05 -6.32 7.80
C TRP A 121 2.31 -7.79 7.55
N LYS A 122 2.74 -8.52 8.58
CA LYS A 122 2.85 -9.98 8.52
C LYS A 122 1.52 -10.64 8.15
N HIS A 123 0.41 -10.17 8.72
CA HIS A 123 -0.91 -10.68 8.38
C HIS A 123 -1.28 -10.38 6.93
N ALA A 124 -1.11 -9.13 6.48
CA ALA A 124 -1.43 -8.72 5.11
C ALA A 124 -0.61 -9.49 4.06
N ILE A 125 0.70 -9.65 4.29
CA ILE A 125 1.59 -10.44 3.42
C ILE A 125 1.19 -11.92 3.43
N GLY A 126 0.82 -12.46 4.58
CA GLY A 126 0.37 -13.85 4.70
C GLY A 126 -0.93 -14.12 3.92
N LEU A 127 -1.87 -13.18 3.89
CA LEU A 127 -3.07 -13.27 3.04
C LEU A 127 -2.69 -13.26 1.55
N LEU A 128 -1.77 -12.37 1.16
CA LEU A 128 -1.29 -12.30 -0.21
C LEU A 128 -0.62 -13.62 -0.67
N GLU A 129 0.23 -14.23 0.16
CA GLU A 129 0.85 -15.53 -0.16
C GLU A 129 -0.20 -16.64 -0.37
N GLN A 130 -1.27 -16.64 0.44
CA GLN A 130 -2.36 -17.61 0.28
C GLN A 130 -3.07 -17.44 -1.06
N ASP A 131 -3.33 -16.20 -1.48
CA ASP A 131 -3.99 -15.91 -2.74
C ASP A 131 -3.10 -16.27 -3.94
N LEU A 132 -1.80 -15.92 -3.91
CA LEU A 132 -0.84 -16.31 -4.95
C LEU A 132 -0.73 -17.84 -5.11
N SER A 133 -0.78 -18.58 -3.99
CA SER A 133 -0.74 -20.04 -3.98
C SER A 133 -2.00 -20.65 -4.61
N ARG A 134 -3.17 -20.03 -4.41
CA ARG A 134 -4.42 -20.45 -5.06
C ARG A 134 -4.39 -20.22 -6.57
N GLN A 135 -3.85 -19.08 -7.01
CA GLN A 135 -3.73 -18.74 -8.44
C GLN A 135 -2.82 -19.74 -9.19
N THR A 136 -1.67 -20.08 -8.62
CA THR A 136 -0.73 -21.04 -9.21
C THR A 136 -1.27 -22.47 -9.26
N THR A 137 -2.09 -22.87 -8.29
CA THR A 137 -2.73 -24.21 -8.29
C THR A 137 -3.88 -24.31 -9.30
N THR A 138 -4.54 -23.19 -9.62
CA THR A 138 -5.72 -23.16 -10.49
C THR A 138 -5.37 -22.99 -11.96
N ALA A 139 -4.15 -22.56 -12.29
CA ALA A 139 -3.70 -22.43 -13.67
C ALA A 139 -3.53 -23.82 -14.32
N PRO A 140 -4.35 -24.21 -15.33
CA PRO A 140 -4.14 -25.45 -16.05
C PRO A 140 -2.82 -25.33 -16.82
N SER A 141 -1.96 -26.33 -16.66
CA SER A 141 -0.79 -26.55 -17.50
C SER A 141 -1.20 -26.48 -18.97
N ARG A 142 -0.86 -25.39 -19.64
CA ARG A 142 -0.93 -25.25 -21.10
C ARG A 142 0.35 -25.75 -21.72
#